data_AF-A0A812XTS6-F1
#
_entry.id   AF-A0A812XTS6-F1
#
_cell.length_a   1.000
_cell.length_b   1.000
_cell.length_c   1.000
_cell.angle_alpha   90.00
_cell.angle_beta   90.00
_cell.angle_gamma   90.00
#
_symmetry.space_group_name_H-M   'P 1'
#
loop_
_entity.id
_entity.type
_entity.pdbx_description
1 polymer ?
#
loop_
_entity_poly.entity_id
_entity_poly.type
_entity_poly.pdbx_seq_one_letter_code
_entity_poly.pdbx_strand_id
1 'polypeptide(L)'
;MTGILSVTKSVLGDNPAMLKFAAWFIVWMMSSIICLPASIPSFFSFRMKLQSHKLMLDQIASFDVRAAECTLPADREAIEEQVKELFCNNEILAENHPADLVDYGEVRLQRFAQPDMGYGDPLDRFNEYIRGTLGALVMDEIGDELYVSWQTCLAAFLPMIFYSSVNILGCDNGPCSESARLEGYSSVGQYMAVQTVGWTLCILIAFPLTYPTLLRMIKFVLSYGDGALPMSAAFLCCPLAY
;
A
#
# COMPACT_ATOMS: atom_id res chain seq x y z
N MET A 1 -30.76 21.28 4.01
CA MET A 1 -31.40 19.99 3.65
C MET A 1 -32.87 20.12 3.23
N THR A 2 -33.63 21.05 3.81
CA THR A 2 -35.08 21.26 3.56
C THR A 2 -35.44 21.64 2.11
N GLY A 3 -34.63 22.44 1.42
CA GLY A 3 -34.90 22.82 0.02
C GLY A 3 -34.64 21.72 -1.02
N ILE A 4 -33.67 20.82 -0.76
CA ILE A 4 -33.37 19.71 -1.67
C ILE A 4 -34.46 18.63 -1.54
N LEU A 5 -34.87 18.33 -0.31
CA LEU A 5 -35.95 17.36 -0.06
C LEU A 5 -37.28 17.76 -0.70
N SER A 6 -37.61 19.06 -0.78
CA SER A 6 -38.87 19.50 -1.40
C SER A 6 -38.88 19.30 -2.93
N VAL A 7 -37.74 19.52 -3.59
CA VAL A 7 -37.56 19.29 -5.03
C VAL A 7 -37.54 17.78 -5.33
N THR A 8 -36.83 16.98 -4.53
CA THR A 8 -36.82 15.52 -4.70
C THR A 8 -38.23 14.94 -4.50
N LYS A 9 -39.00 15.46 -3.53
CA LYS A 9 -40.38 15.04 -3.26
C LYS A 9 -41.34 15.35 -4.42
N SER A 10 -41.15 16.47 -5.14
CA SER A 10 -42.01 16.80 -6.30
C SER A 10 -41.73 15.92 -7.52
N VAL A 11 -40.52 15.38 -7.66
CA VAL A 11 -40.08 14.58 -8.81
C VAL A 11 -40.23 13.08 -8.59
N LEU A 12 -39.89 12.57 -7.39
CA LEU A 12 -39.87 11.13 -7.08
C LEU A 12 -41.16 10.61 -6.41
N GLY A 13 -42.10 11.51 -6.06
CA GLY A 13 -43.30 11.17 -5.31
C GLY A 13 -43.06 10.86 -3.83
N ASP A 14 -44.10 10.42 -3.13
CA ASP A 14 -44.10 10.23 -1.67
C ASP A 14 -43.57 8.87 -1.18
N ASN A 15 -42.89 8.09 -2.04
CA ASN A 15 -42.37 6.80 -1.62
C ASN A 15 -41.19 7.00 -0.63
N PRO A 16 -41.32 6.59 0.64
CA PRO A 16 -40.31 6.86 1.67
C PRO A 16 -38.98 6.16 1.38
N ALA A 17 -38.99 5.01 0.70
CA ALA A 17 -37.76 4.30 0.34
C ALA A 17 -36.99 5.04 -0.76
N MET A 18 -37.69 5.54 -1.79
CA MET A 18 -37.06 6.30 -2.88
C MET A 18 -36.51 7.64 -2.39
N LEU A 19 -37.22 8.33 -1.49
CA LEU A 19 -36.75 9.57 -0.85
C LEU A 19 -35.50 9.33 -0.01
N LYS A 20 -35.44 8.25 0.78
CA LYS A 20 -34.24 7.88 1.54
C LYS A 20 -33.07 7.57 0.62
N PHE A 21 -33.29 6.80 -0.44
CA PHE A 21 -32.27 6.48 -1.43
C PHE A 21 -31.73 7.74 -2.11
N ALA A 22 -32.60 8.63 -2.58
CA ALA A 22 -32.19 9.85 -3.25
C ALA A 22 -31.42 10.80 -2.32
N ALA A 23 -31.84 10.90 -1.04
CA ALA A 23 -31.10 11.68 -0.05
C ALA A 23 -29.69 11.12 0.17
N TRP A 24 -29.55 9.81 0.36
CA TRP A 24 -28.26 9.14 0.49
C TRP A 24 -27.39 9.31 -0.76
N PHE A 25 -27.98 9.18 -1.94
CA PHE A 25 -27.28 9.34 -3.21
C PHE A 25 -26.76 10.77 -3.40
N ILE A 26 -27.56 11.79 -3.08
CA ILE A 26 -27.15 13.19 -3.17
C ILE A 26 -26.03 13.49 -2.17
N VAL A 27 -26.15 13.01 -0.93
CA VAL A 27 -25.09 13.17 0.08
C VAL A 27 -23.80 12.51 -0.41
N TRP A 28 -23.88 11.29 -0.94
CA TRP A 28 -22.73 10.57 -1.47
C TRP A 28 -22.06 11.32 -2.63
N MET A 29 -22.84 11.76 -3.64
CA MET A 29 -22.31 12.53 -4.78
C MET A 29 -21.65 13.84 -4.35
N MET A 30 -22.27 14.58 -3.43
CA MET A 30 -21.70 15.84 -2.94
C MET A 30 -20.42 15.60 -2.15
N SER A 31 -20.38 14.59 -1.29
CA SER A 31 -19.16 14.20 -0.58
C SER A 31 -18.06 13.79 -1.55
N SER A 32 -18.35 13.00 -2.59
CA SER A 32 -17.36 12.62 -3.59
C SER A 32 -16.79 13.82 -4.34
N ILE A 33 -17.60 14.81 -4.69
CA ILE A 33 -17.14 16.03 -5.36
C ILE A 33 -16.25 16.86 -4.42
N ILE A 34 -16.62 16.97 -3.14
CA ILE A 34 -15.84 17.72 -2.14
C ILE A 34 -14.50 17.03 -1.87
N CYS A 35 -14.45 15.70 -1.89
CA CYS A 35 -13.23 14.92 -1.67
C CYS A 35 -12.35 14.79 -2.92
N LEU A 36 -12.82 15.23 -4.09
CA LEU A 36 -12.09 15.11 -5.35
C LEU A 36 -10.74 15.84 -5.36
N PRO A 37 -10.57 17.05 -4.79
CA PRO A 37 -9.24 17.66 -4.67
C PRO A 37 -8.29 16.84 -3.78
N ALA A 38 -8.83 16.20 -2.74
CA ALA A 38 -8.03 15.36 -1.84
C ALA A 38 -7.57 14.06 -2.52
N SER A 39 -8.17 13.66 -3.64
CA SER A 39 -7.75 12.47 -4.38
C SER A 39 -6.51 12.70 -5.26
N ILE A 40 -6.12 13.96 -5.51
CA ILE A 40 -4.96 14.32 -6.33
C ILE A 40 -3.65 13.79 -5.74
N PRO A 41 -3.28 14.08 -4.48
CA PRO A 41 -2.04 13.54 -3.90
C PRO A 41 -2.03 12.02 -3.86
N SER A 42 -3.17 11.41 -3.55
CA SER A 42 -3.31 9.95 -3.52
C SER A 42 -3.04 9.34 -4.90
N PHE A 43 -3.64 9.89 -5.97
CA PHE A 43 -3.41 9.42 -7.33
C PHE A 43 -1.92 9.44 -7.71
N PHE A 44 -1.24 10.56 -7.48
CA PHE A 44 0.19 10.68 -7.78
C PHE A 44 1.04 9.74 -6.92
N SER A 45 0.72 9.62 -5.63
CA SER A 45 1.44 8.73 -4.72
C SER A 45 1.32 7.26 -5.13
N PHE A 46 0.12 6.79 -5.46
CA PHE A 46 -0.09 5.42 -5.95
C PHE A 46 0.63 5.16 -7.27
N ARG A 47 0.58 6.11 -8.22
CA ARG A 47 1.29 6.00 -9.49
C ARG A 47 2.80 5.95 -9.29
N MET A 48 3.33 6.87 -8.49
CA MET A 48 4.75 6.95 -8.19
C MET A 48 5.20 5.67 -7.50
N LYS A 49 4.42 5.14 -6.55
CA LYS A 49 4.69 3.84 -5.93
C LYS A 49 4.80 2.72 -6.97
N LEU A 50 3.80 2.58 -7.85
CA LEU A 50 3.82 1.53 -8.88
C LEU A 50 5.02 1.66 -9.82
N GLN A 51 5.32 2.87 -10.28
CA GLN A 51 6.41 3.12 -11.22
C GLN A 51 7.78 2.92 -10.58
N SER A 52 8.00 3.49 -9.39
CA SER A 52 9.27 3.38 -8.68
C SER A 52 9.54 1.95 -8.21
N HIS A 53 8.52 1.24 -7.73
CA HIS A 53 8.71 -0.13 -7.25
C HIS A 53 9.01 -1.07 -8.41
N LYS A 54 8.29 -0.93 -9.53
CA LYS A 54 8.61 -1.67 -10.75
C LYS A 54 10.02 -1.40 -11.26
N LEU A 55 10.41 -0.12 -11.32
CA LEU A 55 11.75 0.27 -11.74
C LEU A 55 12.84 -0.36 -10.85
N MET A 56 12.64 -0.34 -9.53
CA MET A 56 13.56 -0.95 -8.57
C MET A 56 13.71 -2.46 -8.82
N LEU A 57 12.60 -3.18 -9.02
CA LEU A 57 12.64 -4.62 -9.29
C LEU A 57 13.30 -4.93 -10.65
N ASP A 58 12.99 -4.16 -11.69
CA ASP A 58 13.61 -4.28 -13.01
C ASP A 58 15.13 -4.01 -12.94
N GLN A 59 15.55 -3.02 -12.16
CA GLN A 59 16.97 -2.71 -11.93
C GLN A 59 17.70 -3.81 -11.17
N ILE A 60 17.08 -4.44 -10.18
CA ILE A 60 17.67 -5.58 -9.48
C ILE A 60 17.81 -6.77 -10.43
N ALA A 61 16.77 -7.06 -11.23
CA ALA A 61 16.77 -8.18 -12.16
C ALA A 61 17.81 -8.02 -13.30
N SER A 62 18.05 -6.78 -13.73
CA SER A 62 19.02 -6.45 -14.80
C SER A 62 20.37 -5.94 -14.27
N PHE A 63 20.58 -5.96 -12.96
CA PHE A 63 21.76 -5.38 -12.32
C PHE A 63 23.05 -5.96 -12.88
N ASP A 64 23.99 -5.11 -13.28
CA ASP A 64 25.36 -5.50 -13.62
C ASP A 64 26.33 -4.47 -13.04
N VAL A 65 27.21 -4.93 -12.16
CA VAL A 65 28.25 -4.10 -11.54
C VAL A 65 29.15 -3.44 -12.59
N ARG A 66 29.38 -4.08 -13.74
CA ARG A 66 30.20 -3.53 -14.84
C ARG A 66 29.46 -2.48 -15.66
N ALA A 67 28.14 -2.44 -15.60
CA ALA A 67 27.32 -1.42 -16.25
C ALA A 67 26.87 -0.32 -15.28
N ALA A 68 27.24 -0.42 -14.01
CA ALA A 68 26.84 0.54 -12.99
C ALA A 68 27.49 1.91 -13.27
N GLU A 69 26.64 2.94 -13.34
CA GLU A 69 27.09 4.33 -13.46
C GLU A 69 27.50 4.85 -12.08
N CYS A 70 28.81 4.92 -11.84
CA CYS A 70 29.36 5.56 -10.64
C CYS A 70 29.44 7.08 -10.84
N THR A 71 29.17 7.86 -9.79
CA THR A 71 29.32 9.32 -9.80
C THR A 71 30.73 9.75 -10.22
N LEU A 72 31.74 9.00 -9.78
CA LEU A 72 33.13 9.16 -10.22
C LEU A 72 33.60 7.88 -10.91
N PRO A 73 34.24 7.96 -12.09
CA PRO A 73 34.77 6.78 -12.77
C PRO A 73 35.83 6.03 -11.97
N ALA A 74 36.59 6.73 -11.11
CA ALA A 74 37.59 6.12 -10.23
C ALA A 74 36.97 5.20 -9.16
N ASP A 75 35.74 5.48 -8.73
CA ASP A 75 35.05 4.66 -7.72
C ASP A 75 34.67 3.29 -8.27
N ARG A 76 34.50 3.19 -9.60
CA ARG A 76 34.15 1.92 -10.25
C ARG A 76 35.24 0.88 -10.06
N GLU A 77 36.50 1.24 -10.27
CA GLU A 77 37.63 0.31 -10.10
C GLU A 77 37.74 -0.14 -8.64
N ALA A 78 37.57 0.79 -7.69
CA ALA A 78 37.59 0.48 -6.26
C ALA A 78 36.44 -0.45 -5.84
N ILE A 79 35.23 -0.27 -6.39
CA ILE A 79 34.09 -1.16 -6.13
C ILE A 79 34.33 -2.54 -6.74
N GLU A 80 34.80 -2.61 -7.99
CA GLU A 80 35.12 -3.90 -8.64
C GLU A 80 36.22 -4.65 -7.87
N GLU A 81 37.22 -3.95 -7.33
CA GLU A 81 38.27 -4.55 -6.49
C GLU A 81 37.72 -5.07 -5.17
N GLN A 82 36.87 -4.31 -4.47
CA GLN A 82 36.21 -4.76 -3.23
C GLN A 82 35.31 -5.97 -3.46
N VAL A 83 34.55 -5.99 -4.56
CA VAL A 83 33.71 -7.15 -4.92
C VAL A 83 34.58 -8.37 -5.17
N LYS A 84 35.69 -8.22 -5.90
CA LYS A 84 36.66 -9.31 -6.11
C LYS A 84 37.23 -9.80 -4.78
N GLU A 85 37.64 -8.92 -3.89
CA GLU A 85 38.18 -9.30 -2.58
C GLU A 85 37.15 -10.12 -1.76
N LEU A 86 35.90 -9.63 -1.67
CA LEU A 86 34.83 -10.29 -0.92
C LEU A 86 34.44 -11.67 -1.47
N PHE A 87 34.39 -11.81 -2.79
CA PHE A 87 33.92 -13.04 -3.44
C PHE A 87 35.05 -14.05 -3.74
N CYS A 88 36.30 -13.59 -3.92
CA CYS A 88 37.49 -14.47 -3.98
C CYS A 88 37.82 -15.08 -2.62
N ASN A 89 37.81 -14.28 -1.53
CA ASN A 89 38.25 -14.76 -0.22
C ASN A 89 37.29 -15.77 0.42
N ASN A 90 36.02 -15.77 0.00
CA ASN A 90 35.04 -16.76 0.47
C ASN A 90 35.29 -18.18 -0.07
N GLU A 91 35.97 -18.34 -1.22
CA GLU A 91 36.39 -19.68 -1.69
C GLU A 91 37.51 -20.26 -0.81
N ILE A 92 38.42 -19.41 -0.34
CA ILE A 92 39.57 -19.82 0.49
C ILE A 92 39.16 -20.13 1.94
N LEU A 93 38.13 -19.44 2.46
CA LEU A 93 37.59 -19.63 3.81
C LEU A 93 36.63 -20.83 3.92
N ALA A 94 35.92 -21.20 2.85
CA ALA A 94 35.05 -22.38 2.84
C ALA A 94 35.83 -23.70 2.96
N GLU A 95 37.09 -23.73 2.51
CA GLU A 95 37.94 -24.92 2.58
C GLU A 95 38.56 -25.16 3.96
N ASN A 96 38.63 -24.16 4.84
CA ASN A 96 39.60 -24.20 5.94
C ASN A 96 39.10 -24.09 7.38
N HIS A 97 37.83 -23.83 7.73
CA HIS A 97 37.44 -23.83 9.15
C HIS A 97 36.02 -24.35 9.45
N PRO A 98 35.86 -25.32 10.39
CA PRO A 98 34.58 -25.68 10.95
C PRO A 98 34.08 -24.58 11.90
N ALA A 99 32.76 -24.50 12.04
CA ALA A 99 32.01 -23.55 12.85
C ALA A 99 32.62 -23.31 14.25
N ASP A 100 33.01 -22.07 14.57
CA ASP A 100 32.60 -21.38 15.80
C ASP A 100 33.20 -19.96 15.97
N LEU A 101 32.35 -19.03 16.45
CA LEU A 101 32.61 -17.78 17.22
C LEU A 101 33.33 -16.63 16.46
N VAL A 102 32.96 -15.34 16.53
CA VAL A 102 32.69 -14.45 17.69
C VAL A 102 31.86 -13.21 17.27
N ASP A 103 31.10 -12.69 18.23
CA ASP A 103 30.32 -11.44 18.30
C ASP A 103 31.17 -10.16 18.35
N TYR A 104 30.87 -9.19 17.47
CA TYR A 104 30.97 -7.74 17.77
C TYR A 104 30.06 -6.96 16.83
N GLY A 105 28.92 -6.47 17.33
CA GLY A 105 28.33 -5.14 17.05
C GLY A 105 28.12 -4.62 15.62
N GLU A 106 28.44 -5.37 14.56
CA GLU A 106 28.22 -5.01 13.17
C GLU A 106 26.93 -5.62 12.66
N VAL A 107 26.21 -4.84 11.85
CA VAL A 107 25.02 -5.27 11.12
C VAL A 107 25.28 -6.66 10.58
N ARG A 108 24.47 -7.65 11.01
CA ARG A 108 24.52 -9.00 10.48
C ARG A 108 24.24 -8.93 8.97
N LEU A 109 25.28 -8.78 8.16
CA LEU A 109 25.31 -9.38 6.85
C LEU A 109 25.19 -10.87 7.14
N GLN A 110 23.97 -11.41 7.03
CA GLN A 110 23.77 -12.85 6.98
C GLN A 110 24.85 -13.38 6.06
N ARG A 111 25.75 -14.22 6.60
CA ARG A 111 26.71 -14.95 5.79
C ARG A 111 25.86 -15.90 4.96
N PHE A 112 25.43 -15.44 3.79
CA PHE A 112 24.59 -16.20 2.89
C PHE A 112 25.38 -17.43 2.50
N ALA A 113 24.97 -18.59 3.00
CA ALA A 113 25.48 -19.87 2.56
C ALA A 113 25.21 -19.95 1.05
N GLN A 114 26.24 -19.71 0.25
CA GLN A 114 26.11 -19.74 -1.20
C GLN A 114 25.84 -21.19 -1.63
N PRO A 115 24.79 -21.46 -2.41
CA PRO A 115 24.64 -22.75 -3.05
C PRO A 115 25.69 -22.84 -4.16
N ASP A 116 26.64 -23.76 -4.01
CA ASP A 116 27.54 -24.34 -5.03
C ASP A 116 27.59 -23.58 -6.38
N MET A 117 28.09 -22.34 -6.38
CA MET A 117 28.32 -21.56 -7.59
C MET A 117 29.69 -21.93 -8.14
N GLY A 118 29.70 -22.60 -9.29
CA GLY A 118 30.92 -23.07 -9.96
C GLY A 118 31.90 -21.97 -10.36
N TYR A 119 33.12 -22.39 -10.70
CA TYR A 119 34.24 -21.57 -11.20
C TYR A 119 33.80 -20.51 -12.23
N GLY A 120 33.70 -19.25 -11.80
CA GLY A 120 33.33 -18.08 -12.62
C GLY A 120 33.95 -16.79 -12.09
N ASP A 121 33.93 -15.70 -12.87
CA ASP A 121 34.50 -14.41 -12.44
C ASP A 121 33.78 -13.90 -11.17
N PRO A 122 34.51 -13.40 -10.14
CA PRO A 122 33.90 -12.92 -8.90
C PRO A 122 32.84 -11.83 -9.11
N LEU A 123 32.96 -11.02 -10.16
CA LEU A 123 31.95 -10.02 -10.51
C LEU A 123 30.66 -10.66 -11.02
N ASP A 124 30.76 -11.76 -11.77
CA ASP A 124 29.58 -12.50 -12.24
C ASP A 124 28.87 -13.18 -11.06
N ARG A 125 29.61 -13.72 -10.08
CA ARG A 125 29.05 -14.25 -8.82
C ARG A 125 28.32 -13.19 -8.00
N PHE A 126 28.87 -11.98 -7.92
CA PHE A 126 28.19 -10.86 -7.27
C PHE A 126 26.91 -10.46 -8.01
N ASN A 127 26.97 -10.36 -9.34
CA ASN A 127 25.79 -10.08 -10.16
C ASN A 127 24.69 -11.14 -9.97
N GLU A 128 25.04 -12.43 -9.94
CA GLU A 128 24.10 -13.52 -9.66
C GLU A 128 23.52 -13.44 -8.25
N TYR A 129 24.34 -13.10 -7.25
CA TYR A 129 23.88 -12.88 -5.89
C TYR A 129 22.86 -11.74 -5.79
N ILE A 130 23.11 -10.60 -6.46
CA ILE A 130 22.18 -9.46 -6.46
C ILE A 130 20.86 -9.83 -7.18
N ARG A 131 20.94 -10.42 -8.37
CA ARG A 131 19.76 -10.81 -9.15
C ARG A 131 18.96 -11.93 -8.48
N GLY A 132 19.64 -12.84 -7.80
CA GLY A 132 19.07 -14.02 -7.17
C GLY A 132 18.72 -13.81 -5.70
N THR A 133 19.73 -13.86 -4.83
CA THR A 133 19.54 -13.86 -3.37
C THR A 133 18.97 -12.53 -2.86
N LEU A 134 19.57 -11.40 -3.25
CA LEU A 134 19.06 -10.09 -2.82
C LEU A 134 17.68 -9.81 -3.42
N GLY A 135 17.49 -10.11 -4.71
CA GLY A 135 16.18 -10.01 -5.36
C GLY A 135 15.10 -10.84 -4.67
N ALA A 136 15.39 -12.09 -4.31
CA ALA A 136 14.47 -12.94 -3.58
C ALA A 136 14.14 -12.40 -2.18
N LEU A 137 15.14 -11.90 -1.45
CA LEU A 137 14.93 -11.27 -0.13
C LEU A 137 14.07 -10.01 -0.22
N VAL A 138 14.33 -9.17 -1.22
CA VAL A 138 13.51 -7.97 -1.50
C VAL A 138 12.07 -8.36 -1.80
N MET A 139 11.85 -9.41 -2.59
CA MET A 139 10.50 -9.91 -2.88
C MET A 139 9.81 -10.53 -1.66
N ASP A 140 10.54 -11.15 -0.73
CA ASP A 140 9.97 -11.73 0.49
C ASP A 140 9.57 -10.64 1.51
N GLU A 141 10.44 -9.65 1.73
CA GLU A 141 10.23 -8.61 2.74
C GLU A 141 9.37 -7.44 2.22
N ILE A 142 9.63 -6.96 1.01
CA ILE A 142 8.97 -5.77 0.43
C ILE A 142 7.78 -6.16 -0.45
N GLY A 143 7.81 -7.35 -1.07
CA GLY A 143 6.77 -7.85 -1.95
C GLY A 143 6.76 -7.21 -3.35
N ASP A 144 5.80 -7.62 -4.16
CA ASP A 144 5.56 -7.06 -5.49
C ASP A 144 5.04 -5.60 -5.43
N GLU A 145 5.00 -4.90 -6.56
CA GLU A 145 4.47 -3.53 -6.71
C GLU A 145 3.06 -3.32 -6.17
N LEU A 146 2.25 -4.38 -6.13
CA LEU A 146 0.89 -4.40 -5.61
C LEU A 146 0.81 -4.75 -4.12
N TYR A 147 1.89 -5.25 -3.54
CA TYR A 147 1.93 -5.65 -2.14
C TYR A 147 2.11 -4.44 -1.23
N VAL A 148 1.32 -4.43 -0.17
CA VAL A 148 1.45 -3.51 0.96
C VAL A 148 1.19 -4.34 2.19
N SER A 149 2.09 -4.26 3.17
CA SER A 149 1.89 -4.99 4.41
C SER A 149 0.63 -4.49 5.12
N TRP A 150 -0.06 -5.42 5.79
CA TRP A 150 -1.25 -5.10 6.59
C TRP A 150 -0.97 -4.00 7.61
N GLN A 151 0.18 -4.05 8.27
CA GLN A 151 0.59 -3.12 9.30
C GLN A 151 0.76 -1.71 8.74
N THR A 152 1.37 -1.58 7.56
CA THR A 152 1.50 -0.29 6.87
C THR A 152 0.13 0.26 6.49
N CYS A 153 -0.80 -0.56 6.01
CA CYS A 153 -2.16 -0.11 5.72
C CYS A 153 -2.87 0.36 7.00
N LEU A 154 -2.80 -0.40 8.09
CA LEU A 154 -3.41 -0.01 9.36
C LEU A 154 -2.82 1.30 9.92
N ALA A 155 -1.50 1.46 9.85
CA ALA A 155 -0.81 2.67 10.27
C ALA A 155 -1.21 3.88 9.43
N ALA A 156 -1.38 3.71 8.11
CA ALA A 156 -1.84 4.78 7.23
C ALA A 156 -3.25 5.26 7.56
N PHE A 157 -4.14 4.35 8.00
CA PHE A 157 -5.51 4.67 8.40
C PHE A 157 -5.65 5.05 9.88
N LEU A 158 -4.57 5.09 10.66
CA LEU A 158 -4.62 5.40 12.09
C LEU A 158 -5.39 6.69 12.42
N PRO A 159 -5.23 7.82 11.69
CA PRO A 159 -6.02 9.03 11.95
C PRO A 159 -7.52 8.81 11.75
N MET A 160 -7.90 8.05 10.73
CA MET A 160 -9.30 7.73 10.45
C MET A 160 -9.86 6.75 11.48
N ILE A 161 -9.07 5.78 11.96
CA ILE A 161 -9.45 4.87 13.04
C ILE A 161 -9.76 5.66 14.32
N PHE A 162 -8.90 6.62 14.69
CA PHE A 162 -9.16 7.49 15.83
C PHE A 162 -10.40 8.35 15.62
N TYR A 163 -10.61 8.88 14.42
CA TYR A 163 -11.84 9.61 14.10
C TYR A 163 -13.09 8.73 14.21
N SER A 164 -13.04 7.49 13.70
CA SER A 164 -14.14 6.52 13.78
C SER A 164 -14.53 6.15 15.21
N SER A 165 -13.65 6.35 16.20
CA SER A 165 -14.00 6.16 17.61
C SER A 165 -15.13 7.08 18.07
N VAL A 166 -15.25 8.27 17.46
CA VAL A 166 -16.38 9.19 17.69
C VAL A 166 -17.70 8.58 17.21
N ASN A 167 -17.68 7.80 16.14
CA ASN A 167 -18.88 7.12 15.63
C ASN A 167 -19.22 5.84 16.41
N ILE A 168 -18.23 5.23 17.07
CA ILE A 168 -18.44 4.06 17.94
C ILE A 168 -19.02 4.49 19.30
N LEU A 169 -18.48 5.56 19.88
CA LEU A 169 -18.83 6.03 21.22
C LEU A 169 -19.89 7.12 21.22
N GLY A 170 -20.11 7.77 20.08
CA GLY A 170 -21.07 8.85 19.90
C GLY A 170 -22.39 8.41 19.29
N CYS A 171 -23.32 9.36 19.25
CA CYS A 171 -24.68 9.16 18.76
C CYS A 171 -25.04 10.28 17.77
N ASP A 172 -24.19 10.46 16.75
CA ASP A 172 -24.34 11.47 15.68
C ASP A 172 -24.56 12.89 16.19
N ASN A 173 -23.82 13.27 17.23
CA ASN A 173 -23.89 14.58 17.90
C ASN A 173 -25.25 14.87 18.58
N GLY A 174 -26.12 13.86 18.76
CA GLY A 174 -27.41 13.97 19.43
C GLY A 174 -27.57 12.99 20.60
N PRO A 175 -28.75 12.99 21.26
CA PRO A 175 -29.08 11.99 22.27
C PRO A 175 -29.19 10.59 21.66
N CYS A 176 -28.52 9.60 22.26
CA CYS A 176 -28.51 8.22 21.75
C CYS A 176 -29.88 7.56 21.62
N SER A 177 -30.84 7.96 22.46
CA SER A 177 -32.22 7.49 22.37
C SER A 177 -32.92 7.99 21.10
N GLU A 178 -32.58 9.18 20.63
CA GLU A 178 -33.16 9.76 19.42
C GLU A 178 -32.55 9.13 18.18
N SER A 179 -31.22 9.00 18.10
CA SER A 179 -30.51 8.36 16.98
C SER A 179 -30.93 6.90 16.82
N ALA A 180 -30.98 6.13 17.92
CA ALA A 180 -31.47 4.74 17.90
C ALA A 180 -32.91 4.64 17.38
N ARG A 181 -33.80 5.56 17.80
CA ARG A 181 -35.19 5.59 17.33
C ARG A 181 -35.30 5.97 15.85
N LEU A 182 -34.50 6.93 15.37
CA LEU A 182 -34.49 7.38 13.97
C LEU A 182 -34.00 6.27 13.03
N GLU A 183 -33.04 5.47 13.46
CA GLU A 183 -32.57 4.30 12.71
C GLU A 183 -33.46 3.06 12.86
N GLY A 184 -34.47 3.12 13.73
CA GLY A 184 -35.46 2.05 13.90
C GLY A 184 -35.04 0.94 14.87
N TYR A 185 -34.06 1.20 15.74
CA TYR A 185 -33.67 0.26 16.78
C TYR A 185 -34.65 0.30 17.97
N SER A 186 -34.83 -0.87 18.58
CA SER A 186 -35.71 -1.04 19.74
C SER A 186 -35.12 -0.51 21.05
N SER A 187 -33.79 -0.42 21.13
CA SER A 187 -33.06 0.04 22.31
C SER A 187 -31.73 0.70 21.93
N VAL A 188 -31.25 1.58 22.81
CA VAL A 188 -29.94 2.24 22.66
C VAL A 188 -28.80 1.22 22.70
N GLY A 189 -28.90 0.20 23.57
CA GLY A 189 -27.88 -0.84 23.66
C GLY A 189 -27.72 -1.63 22.35
N GLN A 190 -28.84 -1.94 21.68
CA GLN A 190 -28.81 -2.59 20.37
C GLN A 190 -28.14 -1.70 19.31
N TYR A 191 -28.49 -0.41 19.27
CA TYR A 191 -27.86 0.56 18.37
C TYR A 191 -26.34 0.64 18.57
N MET A 192 -25.90 0.85 19.82
CA MET A 192 -24.47 0.97 20.14
C MET A 192 -23.70 -0.31 19.82
N ALA A 193 -24.30 -1.48 20.07
CA ALA A 193 -23.67 -2.76 19.74
C ALA A 193 -23.48 -2.94 18.24
N VAL A 194 -24.50 -2.62 17.42
CA VAL A 194 -24.41 -2.71 15.96
C VAL A 194 -23.39 -1.73 15.40
N GLN A 195 -23.39 -0.49 15.88
CA GLN A 195 -22.40 0.52 15.47
C GLN A 195 -20.97 0.08 15.82
N THR A 196 -20.77 -0.41 17.04
CA THR A 196 -19.46 -0.91 17.49
C THR A 196 -18.97 -2.05 16.60
N VAL A 197 -19.82 -3.05 16.33
CA VAL A 197 -19.47 -4.19 15.47
C VAL A 197 -19.20 -3.72 14.04
N GLY A 198 -20.05 -2.88 13.47
CA GLY A 198 -19.91 -2.36 12.11
C GLY A 198 -18.60 -1.61 11.91
N TRP A 199 -18.30 -0.65 12.78
CA TRP A 199 -17.06 0.12 12.70
C TRP A 199 -15.81 -0.73 12.99
N THR A 200 -15.89 -1.70 13.90
CA THR A 200 -14.79 -2.64 14.15
C THR A 200 -14.47 -3.45 12.90
N LEU A 201 -15.49 -3.95 12.19
CA LEU A 201 -15.32 -4.64 10.92
C LEU A 201 -14.75 -3.71 9.84
N CYS A 202 -15.20 -2.45 9.77
CA CYS A 202 -14.61 -1.47 8.84
C CYS A 202 -13.13 -1.25 9.13
N ILE A 203 -12.74 -1.08 10.39
CA ILE A 203 -11.34 -0.84 10.80
C ILE A 203 -10.47 -2.06 10.50
N LEU A 204 -10.96 -3.27 10.80
CA LEU A 204 -10.19 -4.50 10.67
C LEU A 204 -10.24 -5.11 9.28
N ILE A 205 -11.14 -4.70 8.39
CA ILE A 205 -11.31 -5.33 7.08
C ILE A 205 -11.31 -4.29 5.98
N ALA A 206 -12.20 -3.29 6.04
CA ALA A 206 -12.34 -2.32 4.96
C ALA A 206 -11.07 -1.47 4.80
N PHE A 207 -10.60 -0.82 5.86
CA PHE A 207 -9.44 0.09 5.77
C PHE A 207 -8.17 -0.60 5.25
N PRO A 208 -7.78 -1.78 5.74
CA PRO A 208 -6.58 -2.43 5.24
C PRO A 208 -6.72 -2.96 3.81
N LEU A 209 -7.94 -3.27 3.35
CA LEU A 209 -8.22 -3.70 1.99
C LEU A 209 -8.34 -2.54 0.98
N THR A 210 -8.66 -1.33 1.44
CA THR A 210 -8.81 -0.15 0.58
C THR A 210 -7.55 0.11 -0.25
N TYR A 211 -6.39 0.16 0.40
CA TYR A 211 -5.11 0.46 -0.25
C TYR A 211 -4.68 -0.55 -1.34
N PRO A 212 -4.65 -1.87 -1.07
CA PRO A 212 -4.31 -2.86 -2.10
C PRO A 212 -5.38 -2.95 -3.20
N THR A 213 -6.66 -2.69 -2.89
CA THR A 213 -7.72 -2.63 -3.90
C THR A 213 -7.52 -1.46 -4.85
N LEU A 214 -7.21 -0.28 -4.31
CA LEU A 214 -6.90 0.92 -5.09
C LEU A 214 -5.69 0.72 -5.99
N LEU A 215 -4.60 0.16 -5.48
CA LEU A 215 -3.40 -0.14 -6.28
C LEU A 215 -3.74 -1.06 -7.46
N ARG A 216 -4.54 -2.10 -7.24
CA ARG A 216 -4.98 -3.00 -8.32
C ARG A 216 -5.88 -2.31 -9.33
N MET A 217 -6.83 -1.49 -8.87
CA MET A 217 -7.71 -0.72 -9.75
C MET A 217 -6.90 0.26 -10.62
N ILE A 218 -5.97 1.00 -10.03
CA ILE A 218 -5.13 1.95 -10.76
C ILE A 218 -4.24 1.22 -11.78
N LYS A 219 -3.58 0.13 -11.38
CA LYS A 219 -2.77 -0.70 -12.31
C LYS A 219 -3.60 -1.23 -13.47
N PHE A 220 -4.82 -1.71 -13.17
CA PHE A 220 -5.75 -2.20 -14.18
C PHE A 220 -6.15 -1.10 -15.16
N VAL A 221 -6.53 0.07 -14.66
CA VAL A 221 -6.91 1.20 -15.53
C VAL A 221 -5.74 1.68 -16.38
N LEU A 222 -4.53 1.78 -15.81
CA LEU A 222 -3.33 2.18 -16.55
C LEU A 222 -2.88 1.13 -17.57
N SER A 223 -3.26 -0.13 -17.42
CA SER A 223 -2.96 -1.17 -18.42
C SER A 223 -3.62 -0.93 -19.78
N TYR A 224 -4.69 -0.12 -19.83
CA TYR A 224 -5.35 0.27 -21.08
C TYR A 224 -4.63 1.39 -21.85
N GLY A 225 -3.55 1.94 -21.29
CA GLY A 225 -2.68 2.92 -21.93
C GLY A 225 -2.55 4.23 -21.15
N ASP A 226 -1.60 5.07 -21.57
CA ASP A 226 -1.28 6.36 -20.93
C ASP A 226 -2.13 7.54 -21.45
N GLY A 227 -3.30 7.26 -22.02
CA GLY A 227 -4.20 8.29 -22.53
C GLY A 227 -4.86 9.11 -21.43
N ALA A 228 -5.40 10.28 -21.80
CA ALA A 228 -6.15 11.14 -20.87
C ALA A 228 -7.39 10.44 -20.25
N LEU A 229 -8.03 9.52 -20.99
CA LEU A 229 -9.19 8.76 -20.53
C LEU A 229 -8.85 7.76 -19.40
N PRO A 230 -7.85 6.87 -19.56
CA PRO A 230 -7.33 6.05 -18.46
C PRO A 230 -6.88 6.88 -17.24
N MET A 231 -6.19 8.00 -17.43
CA MET A 231 -5.78 8.86 -16.30
C MET A 231 -6.99 9.43 -15.55
N SER A 232 -8.01 9.89 -16.27
CA SER A 232 -9.24 10.41 -15.66
C SER A 232 -9.99 9.32 -14.90
N ALA A 233 -10.08 8.11 -15.45
CA ALA A 233 -10.73 6.98 -14.81
C ALA A 233 -9.98 6.52 -13.54
N ALA A 234 -8.66 6.46 -13.58
CA ALA A 234 -7.85 6.09 -12.42
C ALA A 234 -7.94 7.16 -11.32
N PHE A 235 -8.02 8.44 -11.70
CA PHE A 235 -8.25 9.54 -10.78
C PHE A 235 -9.61 9.45 -10.07
N LEU A 236 -10.66 9.00 -10.78
CA LEU A 236 -12.00 8.78 -10.23
C LEU A 236 -12.10 7.54 -9.31
N CYS A 237 -11.10 6.65 -9.30
CA CYS A 237 -11.04 5.55 -8.34
C CYS A 237 -10.48 5.99 -6.97
N CYS A 238 -9.68 7.05 -6.93
CA CYS A 238 -9.02 7.53 -5.70
C CYS A 238 -9.94 8.09 -4.58
N PRO A 239 -11.18 8.58 -4.84
CA PRO A 239 -12.11 8.94 -3.77
C PRO A 239 -12.50 7.76 -2.87
N LEU A 240 -12.34 6.50 -3.32
CA LEU A 240 -12.53 5.31 -2.48
C LEU A 240 -11.48 5.19 -1.35
N ALA A 241 -10.43 6.02 -1.38
CA ALA A 241 -9.41 6.09 -0.34
C ALA A 241 -9.80 6.93 0.88
N TYR A 242 -10.90 7.69 0.80
CA TYR A 242 -11.34 8.67 1.80
C TYR A 242 -12.71 8.33 2.39
#